data_AF-A0A7S3G6W0-F1
#
_entry.id   AF-A0A7S3G6W0-F1
#
_cell.length_a   1.000
_cell.length_b   1.000
_cell.length_c   1.000
_cell.angle_alpha   90.00
_cell.angle_beta   90.00
_cell.angle_gamma   90.00
#
_symmetry.space_group_name_H-M   'P 1'
#
loop_
_entity.id
_entity.type
_entity.pdbx_description
1 polymer ?
#
loop_
_entity_poly.entity_id
_entity_poly.type
_entity_poly.pdbx_seq_one_letter_code
_entity_poly.pdbx_strand_id
1 'polypeptide(L)'
;MVKDIQKDREVLMVIDLHGHSRKKNIFIYGNALDSAPSNTVTERTFPFMLSRISNVFSFQDCCFKVQKAKESAARVVYWKELGIPYSYTIESSFCSCSTGPMKDVLFTPEHLETLGGRELCEALLDFCNPDSLTVAVRELEIYMSDHADKAGDSDLDEDGQGQREKGSRKKIDKKKKLVGGKKKLVSKKKKEIKII
;
A
#
# COMPACT_ATOMS: atom_id res chain seq x y z
N MET A 1 -21.22 13.29 4.69
CA MET A 1 -21.38 12.37 3.52
C MET A 1 -21.57 10.92 3.96
N VAL A 2 -20.53 10.13 4.28
CA VAL A 2 -20.73 8.71 4.67
C VAL A 2 -21.63 8.57 5.92
N LYS A 3 -21.41 9.40 6.95
CA LYS A 3 -22.30 9.50 8.14
C LYS A 3 -23.76 9.77 7.78
N ASP A 4 -24.03 10.51 6.69
CA ASP A 4 -25.40 10.81 6.27
C ASP A 4 -26.00 9.66 5.48
N ILE A 5 -25.21 9.00 4.64
CA ILE A 5 -25.62 7.79 3.91
C ILE A 5 -26.02 6.68 4.88
N GLN A 6 -25.25 6.49 5.97
CA GLN A 6 -25.53 5.49 7.01
C GLN A 6 -26.86 5.69 7.77
N LYS A 7 -27.49 6.87 7.67
CA LYS A 7 -28.81 7.10 8.28
C LYS A 7 -29.92 6.30 7.59
N ASP A 8 -29.78 6.07 6.29
CA ASP A 8 -30.83 5.49 5.45
C ASP A 8 -30.48 4.08 4.94
N ARG A 9 -29.20 3.69 4.97
CA ARG A 9 -28.72 2.40 4.46
C ARG A 9 -27.40 1.99 5.07
N GLU A 10 -27.17 0.69 5.16
CA GLU A 10 -25.88 0.15 5.56
C GLU A 10 -24.81 0.46 4.50
N VAL A 11 -23.60 0.76 4.96
CA VAL A 11 -22.42 0.89 4.11
C VAL A 11 -21.54 -0.32 4.37
N LEU A 12 -21.57 -1.26 3.43
CA LEU A 12 -20.77 -2.49 3.51
C LEU A 12 -19.27 -2.17 3.52
N MET A 13 -18.81 -1.37 2.56
CA MET A 13 -17.39 -1.16 2.30
C MET A 13 -17.12 0.27 1.83
N VAL A 14 -15.95 0.80 2.19
CA VAL A 14 -15.43 2.06 1.67
C VAL A 14 -14.03 1.84 1.11
N ILE A 15 -13.82 2.23 -0.14
CA ILE A 15 -12.53 2.12 -0.82
C ILE A 15 -12.10 3.52 -1.26
N ASP A 16 -10.90 3.90 -0.83
CA ASP A 16 -10.22 5.13 -1.23
C ASP A 16 -9.06 4.77 -2.18
N LEU A 17 -9.07 5.26 -3.41
CA LEU A 17 -8.10 4.88 -4.45
C LEU A 17 -6.97 5.91 -4.55
N HIS A 18 -5.72 5.45 -4.38
CA HIS A 18 -4.51 6.29 -4.34
C HIS A 18 -3.40 5.74 -5.23
N GLY A 19 -2.40 6.60 -5.47
CA GLY A 19 -1.18 6.25 -6.18
C GLY A 19 0.04 6.30 -5.28
N HIS A 20 0.89 5.28 -5.33
CA HIS A 20 2.07 5.15 -4.49
C HIS A 20 3.36 5.32 -5.29
N SER A 21 4.23 6.25 -4.85
CA SER A 21 5.39 6.66 -5.65
C SER A 21 6.65 5.83 -5.47
N ARG A 22 6.75 5.03 -4.40
CA ARG A 22 7.99 4.33 -4.02
C ARG A 22 7.85 2.81 -4.05
N LYS A 23 6.94 2.28 -3.24
CA LYS A 23 6.66 0.85 -3.14
C LYS A 23 6.07 0.30 -4.45
N LYS A 24 6.54 -0.88 -4.85
CA LYS A 24 6.05 -1.66 -6.01
C LYS A 24 4.71 -2.34 -5.67
N ASN A 25 4.06 -2.94 -6.67
CA ASN A 25 2.76 -3.63 -6.57
C ASN A 25 1.56 -2.72 -6.29
N ILE A 26 0.37 -3.31 -6.37
CA ILE A 26 -0.86 -2.72 -5.86
C ILE A 26 -1.21 -3.43 -4.55
N PHE A 27 -1.50 -2.68 -3.50
CA PHE A 27 -1.76 -3.24 -2.17
C PHE A 27 -2.79 -2.39 -1.41
N ILE A 28 -3.31 -2.96 -0.32
CA ILE A 28 -4.30 -2.31 0.54
C ILE A 28 -3.66 -1.93 1.86
N TYR A 29 -3.95 -0.71 2.28
CA TYR A 29 -3.94 -0.41 3.70
C TYR A 29 -5.34 -0.54 4.30
N GLY A 30 -5.47 -1.41 5.31
CA GLY A 30 -6.69 -1.59 6.09
C GLY A 30 -6.52 -1.16 7.55
N ASN A 31 -7.38 -1.70 8.41
CA ASN A 31 -7.36 -1.45 9.84
C ASN A 31 -7.66 -2.77 10.57
N ALA A 32 -6.84 -3.13 11.55
CA ALA A 32 -7.05 -4.26 12.43
C ALA A 32 -6.70 -3.87 13.87
N LEU A 33 -7.32 -4.53 14.84
CA LEU A 33 -6.99 -4.35 16.25
C LEU A 33 -5.69 -5.09 16.59
N ASP A 34 -4.67 -4.33 17.02
CA ASP A 34 -3.39 -4.87 17.49
C ASP A 34 -3.54 -5.82 18.71
N SER A 35 -4.63 -5.68 19.47
CA SER A 35 -4.87 -6.42 20.72
C SER A 35 -5.80 -7.63 20.59
N ALA A 36 -6.31 -7.92 19.39
CA ALA A 36 -7.14 -9.10 19.19
C ALA A 36 -6.22 -10.34 19.08
N PRO A 37 -6.51 -11.44 19.80
CA PRO A 37 -5.68 -12.66 19.76
C PRO A 37 -5.61 -13.30 18.36
N SER A 38 -6.46 -12.85 17.43
CA SER A 38 -6.26 -12.98 15.98
C SER A 38 -6.07 -11.59 15.38
N ASN A 39 -4.96 -11.36 14.68
CA ASN A 39 -4.96 -10.39 13.58
C ASN A 39 -6.25 -10.65 12.77
N THR A 40 -7.12 -9.65 12.65
CA THR A 40 -8.53 -9.93 12.36
C THR A 40 -8.73 -10.47 10.94
N VAL A 41 -9.23 -11.71 10.85
CA VAL A 41 -9.54 -12.40 9.58
C VAL A 41 -10.55 -11.58 8.77
N THR A 42 -11.51 -10.97 9.46
CA THR A 42 -12.59 -10.17 8.89
C THR A 42 -12.07 -9.07 7.96
N GLU A 43 -11.28 -8.10 8.46
CA GLU A 43 -10.78 -6.98 7.66
C GLU A 43 -9.79 -7.42 6.58
N ARG A 44 -9.19 -8.60 6.71
CA ARG A 44 -8.24 -9.18 5.75
C ARG A 44 -8.90 -10.02 4.65
N THR A 45 -10.17 -10.39 4.81
CA THR A 45 -10.86 -11.31 3.88
C THR A 45 -11.00 -10.72 2.49
N PHE A 46 -11.48 -9.47 2.37
CA PHE A 46 -11.63 -8.86 1.05
C PHE A 46 -10.31 -8.67 0.29
N PRO A 47 -9.24 -8.11 0.90
CA PRO A 47 -7.92 -8.06 0.24
C PRO A 47 -7.39 -9.44 -0.14
N PHE A 48 -7.64 -10.47 0.67
CA PHE A 48 -7.26 -11.84 0.33
C PHE A 48 -7.99 -12.34 -0.92
N MET A 49 -9.31 -12.14 -1.01
CA MET A 49 -10.10 -12.49 -2.19
C MET A 49 -9.63 -11.75 -3.45
N LEU A 50 -9.37 -10.44 -3.35
CA LEU A 50 -8.85 -9.65 -4.46
C LEU A 50 -7.51 -10.21 -4.99
N SER A 51 -6.65 -10.71 -4.11
CA SER A 51 -5.37 -11.33 -4.50
C SER A 51 -5.50 -12.64 -5.27
N ARG A 52 -6.65 -13.32 -5.18
CA ARG A 52 -6.94 -14.52 -5.96
C ARG A 52 -7.37 -14.21 -7.38
N ILE A 53 -7.91 -13.02 -7.59
CA ILE A 53 -8.44 -12.55 -8.87
C ILE A 53 -7.34 -11.80 -9.65
N SER A 54 -6.57 -10.94 -8.96
CA SER A 54 -5.65 -10.03 -9.61
C SER A 54 -4.19 -10.48 -9.55
N ASN A 55 -3.53 -10.52 -10.71
CA ASN A 55 -2.10 -10.81 -10.83
C ASN A 55 -1.18 -9.63 -10.48
N VAL A 56 -1.75 -8.43 -10.30
CA VAL A 56 -1.01 -7.20 -10.00
C VAL A 56 -1.16 -6.74 -8.56
N PHE A 57 -2.10 -7.36 -7.84
CA PHE A 57 -2.36 -7.12 -6.42
C PHE A 57 -1.49 -8.01 -5.53
N SER A 58 -0.96 -7.46 -4.45
CA SER A 58 -0.13 -8.17 -3.48
C SER A 58 -0.76 -8.13 -2.09
N PHE A 59 -1.33 -9.26 -1.66
CA PHE A 59 -1.86 -9.40 -0.30
C PHE A 59 -0.75 -9.32 0.76
N GLN A 60 0.46 -9.80 0.44
CA GLN A 60 1.61 -9.76 1.35
C GLN A 60 2.08 -8.33 1.62
N ASP A 61 1.89 -7.42 0.66
CA ASP A 61 2.25 -6.02 0.83
C ASP A 61 1.17 -5.20 1.54
N CYS A 62 0.02 -5.81 1.86
CA CYS A 62 -1.05 -5.15 2.60
C CYS A 62 -0.68 -4.97 4.07
N CYS A 63 -1.00 -3.78 4.60
CA CYS A 63 -0.75 -3.41 5.99
C CYS A 63 -2.08 -3.08 6.67
N PHE A 64 -2.30 -3.64 7.85
CA PHE A 64 -3.54 -3.45 8.62
C PHE A 64 -3.27 -2.79 9.97
N LYS A 65 -2.00 -2.64 10.34
CA LYS A 65 -1.61 -1.93 11.53
C LYS A 65 -1.93 -0.44 11.40
N VAL A 66 -2.61 0.09 12.42
CA VAL A 66 -2.89 1.54 12.48
C VAL A 66 -1.74 2.25 13.17
N GLN A 67 -0.97 3.02 12.40
CA GLN A 67 0.06 3.90 12.96
C GLN A 67 -0.56 5.15 13.58
N LYS A 68 -0.02 5.60 14.72
CA LYS A 68 -0.49 6.82 15.41
C LYS A 68 -0.54 8.05 14.50
N ALA A 69 0.45 8.19 13.62
CA ALA A 69 0.52 9.30 12.65
C ALA A 69 -0.59 9.29 11.59
N LYS A 70 -1.28 8.15 11.42
CA LYS A 70 -2.32 7.93 10.41
C LYS A 70 -3.70 7.76 11.06
N GLU A 71 -3.88 8.04 12.35
CA GLU A 71 -5.18 7.94 13.05
C GLU A 71 -6.27 8.81 12.41
N SER A 72 -5.89 9.91 11.77
CA SER A 72 -6.82 10.80 11.06
C SER A 72 -7.07 10.39 9.60
N ALA A 73 -6.51 9.28 9.13
CA ALA A 73 -6.76 8.80 7.78
C ALA A 73 -8.22 8.38 7.62
N ALA A 74 -8.80 8.61 6.44
CA ALA A 74 -10.22 8.34 6.18
C ALA A 74 -10.60 6.90 6.52
N ARG A 75 -9.77 5.93 6.12
CA ARG A 75 -9.97 4.50 6.46
C ARG A 75 -10.09 4.25 7.96
N VAL A 76 -9.28 4.92 8.79
CA VAL A 76 -9.29 4.73 10.26
C VAL A 76 -10.55 5.34 10.86
N VAL A 77 -10.96 6.52 10.37
CA VAL A 77 -12.19 7.19 10.82
C VAL A 77 -13.42 6.34 10.46
N TYR A 78 -13.48 5.81 9.23
CA TYR A 78 -14.59 4.94 8.82
C TYR A 78 -14.64 3.64 9.61
N TRP A 79 -13.50 3.03 9.89
CA TRP A 79 -13.41 1.85 10.73
C TRP A 79 -13.83 2.11 12.18
N LYS A 80 -13.18 3.09 12.83
CA LYS A 80 -13.27 3.32 14.27
C LYS A 80 -14.49 4.11 14.70
N GLU A 81 -14.87 5.15 13.94
CA GLU A 81 -16.01 6.00 14.29
C GLU A 81 -17.32 5.56 13.64
N LEU A 82 -17.25 4.98 12.43
CA LEU A 82 -18.47 4.59 11.68
C LEU A 82 -18.77 3.10 11.74
N GLY A 83 -17.89 2.31 12.35
CA GLY A 83 -18.05 0.86 12.47
C GLY A 83 -18.07 0.14 11.11
N ILE A 84 -17.41 0.68 10.09
CA ILE A 84 -17.31 0.05 8.77
C ILE A 84 -16.02 -0.78 8.72
N PRO A 85 -16.07 -2.11 8.98
CA PRO A 85 -14.88 -2.95 9.08
C PRO A 85 -14.07 -2.94 7.77
N TYR A 86 -14.78 -2.99 6.64
CA TYR A 86 -14.18 -3.05 5.31
C TYR A 86 -13.89 -1.64 4.78
N SER A 87 -12.98 -0.94 5.45
CA SER A 87 -12.55 0.40 5.06
C SER A 87 -11.07 0.40 4.67
N TYR A 88 -10.80 0.72 3.40
CA TYR A 88 -9.51 0.50 2.77
C TYR A 88 -9.01 1.71 2.01
N THR A 89 -7.69 1.83 1.97
CA THR A 89 -6.99 2.62 0.95
C THR A 89 -6.29 1.65 0.01
N ILE A 90 -6.61 1.66 -1.29
CA ILE A 90 -5.86 0.93 -2.31
C ILE A 90 -4.77 1.85 -2.84
N GLU A 91 -3.53 1.41 -2.72
CA GLU A 91 -2.34 2.11 -3.18
C GLU A 91 -1.82 1.44 -4.44
N SER A 92 -1.95 2.12 -5.58
CA SER A 92 -1.46 1.63 -6.87
C SER A 92 -0.08 2.22 -7.16
N SER A 93 0.95 1.38 -7.23
CA SER A 93 2.30 1.86 -7.54
C SER A 93 2.37 2.59 -8.89
N PHE A 94 3.20 3.63 -8.98
CA PHE A 94 3.65 4.19 -10.27
C PHE A 94 4.75 3.33 -10.93
N CYS A 95 5.15 2.23 -10.30
CA CYS A 95 6.23 1.34 -10.75
C CYS A 95 5.69 0.00 -11.31
N SER A 96 6.47 -1.08 -11.21
CA SER A 96 6.14 -2.42 -11.70
C SER A 96 5.62 -3.34 -10.59
N CYS A 97 5.14 -4.53 -10.97
CA CYS A 97 5.02 -5.63 -10.01
C CYS A 97 6.42 -6.13 -9.58
N SER A 98 6.53 -6.64 -8.37
CA SER A 98 7.75 -7.28 -7.84
C SER A 98 7.70 -8.81 -7.91
N THR A 99 6.50 -9.39 -8.06
CA THR A 99 6.26 -10.84 -8.04
C THR A 99 5.23 -11.25 -9.11
N GLY A 100 5.03 -12.55 -9.27
CA GLY A 100 4.02 -13.13 -10.15
C GLY A 100 4.35 -13.05 -11.66
N PRO A 101 3.40 -13.43 -12.52
CA PRO A 101 3.56 -13.41 -13.98
C PRO A 101 3.86 -12.01 -14.54
N MET A 102 3.47 -10.96 -13.81
CA MET A 102 3.65 -9.56 -14.19
C MET A 102 4.92 -8.93 -13.61
N LYS A 103 5.82 -9.72 -13.02
CA LYS A 103 7.06 -9.21 -12.42
C LYS A 103 7.84 -8.33 -13.40
N ASP A 104 8.25 -7.17 -12.92
CA ASP A 104 9.02 -6.15 -13.66
C ASP A 104 8.29 -5.56 -14.89
N VAL A 105 7.00 -5.86 -15.07
CA VAL A 105 6.13 -5.17 -16.03
C VAL A 105 5.64 -3.86 -15.40
N LEU A 106 5.85 -2.74 -16.09
CA LEU A 106 5.35 -1.44 -15.67
C LEU A 106 3.83 -1.38 -15.76
N PHE A 107 3.19 -0.73 -14.78
CA PHE A 107 1.76 -0.51 -14.85
C PHE A 107 1.40 0.43 -16.00
N THR A 108 0.42 -0.01 -16.78
CA THR A 108 -0.24 0.78 -17.81
C THR A 108 -1.59 1.26 -17.27
N PRO A 109 -2.21 2.29 -17.88
CA PRO A 109 -3.59 2.66 -17.53
C PRO A 109 -4.55 1.48 -17.59
N GLU A 110 -4.39 0.59 -18.58
CA GLU A 110 -5.21 -0.63 -18.72
C GLU A 110 -5.10 -1.57 -17.51
N HIS A 111 -3.89 -1.75 -16.94
CA HIS A 111 -3.73 -2.55 -15.72
C HIS A 111 -4.50 -1.93 -14.54
N LEU A 112 -4.44 -0.60 -14.40
CA LEU A 112 -5.11 0.11 -13.31
C LEU A 112 -6.64 0.12 -13.48
N GLU A 113 -7.13 0.31 -14.70
CA GLU A 113 -8.55 0.23 -15.04
C GLU A 113 -9.10 -1.19 -14.85
N THR A 114 -8.32 -2.21 -15.22
CA THR A 114 -8.70 -3.61 -15.03
C THR A 114 -8.81 -3.95 -13.55
N LEU A 115 -7.82 -3.56 -12.73
CA LEU A 115 -7.86 -3.78 -11.29
C LEU A 115 -9.00 -2.97 -10.64
N GLY A 116 -9.03 -1.65 -10.86
CA GLY A 116 -9.97 -0.74 -10.20
C GLY A 116 -11.43 -0.87 -10.66
N GLY A 117 -11.65 -1.43 -11.86
CA GLY A 117 -12.97 -1.72 -12.40
C GLY A 117 -13.31 -3.19 -12.26
N ARG A 118 -12.94 -3.99 -13.28
CA ARG A 118 -13.40 -5.37 -13.44
C ARG A 118 -13.06 -6.25 -12.23
N GLU A 119 -11.79 -6.33 -11.85
CA GLU A 119 -11.33 -7.26 -10.79
C GLU A 119 -11.85 -6.85 -9.41
N LEU A 120 -11.93 -5.55 -9.13
CA LEU A 120 -12.52 -5.04 -7.89
C LEU A 120 -14.03 -5.36 -7.80
N CYS A 121 -14.76 -5.22 -8.90
CA CYS A 121 -16.18 -5.58 -8.96
C CYS A 121 -16.41 -7.09 -8.85
N GLU A 122 -15.57 -7.90 -9.50
CA GLU A 122 -15.60 -9.37 -9.36
C GLU A 122 -15.34 -9.78 -7.90
N ALA A 123 -14.32 -9.22 -7.26
CA ALA A 123 -14.03 -9.47 -5.84
C ALA A 123 -15.19 -9.06 -4.94
N LEU A 124 -15.83 -7.92 -5.22
CA LEU A 124 -16.97 -7.44 -4.44
C LEU A 124 -18.20 -8.35 -4.60
N LEU A 125 -18.44 -8.85 -5.82
CA LEU A 125 -19.51 -9.79 -6.09
C LEU A 125 -19.31 -11.09 -5.32
N ASP A 126 -18.10 -11.66 -5.38
CA ASP A 126 -17.75 -12.87 -4.62
C ASP A 126 -17.83 -12.63 -3.11
N PHE A 127 -17.40 -11.45 -2.65
CA PHE A 127 -17.48 -11.07 -1.24
C PHE A 127 -18.93 -11.00 -0.72
N CYS A 128 -19.88 -10.61 -1.58
CA CYS A 128 -21.31 -10.59 -1.24
C CYS A 128 -21.97 -11.97 -1.34
N ASN A 129 -21.28 -13.00 -1.86
CA ASN A 129 -21.77 -14.37 -1.92
C ASN A 129 -21.35 -15.13 -0.64
N PRO A 130 -22.31 -15.62 0.18
CA PRO A 130 -21.99 -16.31 1.42
C PRO A 130 -21.10 -17.55 1.26
N ASP A 131 -21.25 -18.31 0.17
CA ASP A 131 -20.48 -19.52 -0.06
C ASP A 131 -19.02 -19.17 -0.37
N SER A 132 -18.80 -18.24 -1.29
CA SER A 132 -17.47 -17.73 -1.65
C SER A 132 -16.78 -17.09 -0.44
N LEU A 133 -17.51 -16.29 0.33
CA LEU A 133 -16.99 -15.64 1.54
C LEU A 133 -16.57 -16.67 2.60
N THR A 134 -17.39 -17.70 2.85
CA THR A 134 -17.09 -18.75 3.83
C THR A 134 -15.83 -19.52 3.46
N VAL A 135 -15.66 -19.84 2.18
CA VAL A 135 -14.43 -20.49 1.67
C VAL A 135 -13.23 -19.58 1.87
N ALA A 136 -13.33 -18.30 1.47
CA ALA A 136 -12.24 -17.35 1.59
C ALA A 136 -11.79 -17.11 3.05
N VAL A 137 -12.73 -17.02 3.99
CA VAL A 137 -12.44 -16.89 5.43
C VAL A 137 -11.64 -18.08 5.92
N ARG A 138 -12.09 -19.30 5.60
CA ARG A 138 -11.41 -20.55 6.01
C ARG A 138 -10.00 -20.65 5.42
N GLU A 139 -9.84 -20.32 4.14
CA GLU A 139 -8.53 -20.33 3.49
C GLU A 139 -7.59 -19.28 4.10
N LEU A 140 -8.11 -18.10 4.42
CA LEU A 140 -7.34 -17.04 5.05
C LEU A 140 -6.90 -17.43 6.47
N GLU A 141 -7.75 -18.08 7.25
CA GLU A 141 -7.38 -18.61 8.58
C GLU A 141 -6.19 -19.58 8.50
N ILE A 142 -6.20 -20.48 7.51
CA ILE A 142 -5.10 -21.41 7.25
C ILE A 142 -3.85 -20.63 6.83
N TYR A 143 -3.98 -19.71 5.86
CA TYR A 143 -2.87 -18.87 5.40
C TYR A 143 -2.22 -18.10 6.55
N MET A 144 -3.02 -17.50 7.44
CA MET A 144 -2.53 -16.74 8.59
C MET A 144 -1.87 -17.62 9.64
N SER A 145 -2.37 -18.85 9.84
CA SER A 145 -1.77 -19.83 10.74
C SER A 145 -0.37 -20.26 10.25
N ASP A 146 -0.22 -20.50 8.95
CA ASP A 146 1.05 -20.88 8.32
C ASP A 146 2.09 -19.74 8.31
N HIS A 147 1.64 -18.49 8.44
CA HIS A 147 2.47 -17.29 8.35
C HIS A 147 2.58 -16.50 9.67
N ALA A 148 2.17 -17.09 10.80
CA ALA A 148 2.17 -16.45 12.12
C ALA A 148 3.55 -15.91 12.53
N ASP A 149 4.64 -16.59 12.16
CA ASP A 149 6.02 -16.19 12.49
C ASP A 149 6.55 -15.00 11.68
N LYS A 150 5.86 -14.61 10.59
CA LYS A 150 6.26 -13.52 9.69
C LYS A 150 5.39 -12.27 9.82
N ALA A 151 4.45 -12.23 10.77
CA ALA A 151 3.48 -11.15 10.96
C ALA A 151 4.09 -9.85 11.55
N GLY A 152 5.31 -9.49 11.13
CA GLY A 152 5.85 -8.15 11.29
C GLY A 152 5.34 -7.27 10.17
N ASP A 153 4.16 -6.67 10.36
CA ASP A 153 3.63 -5.61 9.49
C ASP A 153 4.54 -4.38 9.64
N SER A 154 5.68 -4.41 8.95
CA SER A 154 6.75 -3.41 9.01
C SER A 154 6.52 -2.39 7.91
N ASP A 155 5.60 -1.48 8.20
CA ASP A 155 5.27 -0.36 7.34
C ASP A 155 6.34 0.74 7.52
N LEU A 156 7.49 0.57 6.86
CA LEU A 156 8.64 1.51 6.88
C LEU A 156 8.51 2.65 5.86
N ASP A 157 7.34 2.84 5.25
CA ASP A 157 7.12 3.94 4.33
C ASP A 157 6.80 5.22 5.11
N GLU A 158 7.83 5.88 5.65
CA GLU A 158 7.74 7.28 6.08
C GLU A 158 7.38 8.14 4.86
N ASP A 159 6.11 8.46 4.70
CA ASP A 159 5.68 9.48 3.75
C ASP A 159 6.23 10.83 4.20
N GLY A 160 7.23 11.31 3.46
CA GLY A 160 7.84 12.61 3.65
C GLY A 160 6.84 13.74 3.45
N GLN A 161 6.14 14.13 4.51
CA GLN A 161 5.64 15.49 4.63
C GLN A 161 6.83 16.39 4.95
N GLY A 162 7.50 16.86 3.90
CA GLY A 162 8.48 17.92 4.01
C GLY A 162 7.83 19.15 4.63
N GLN A 163 8.08 19.39 5.91
CA GLN A 163 7.78 20.67 6.54
C GLN A 163 8.53 21.75 5.77
N ARG A 164 7.80 22.67 5.13
CA ARG A 164 8.37 23.92 4.64
C ARG A 164 8.80 24.73 5.86
N GLU A 165 10.06 24.57 6.27
CA GLU A 165 10.67 25.47 7.25
C GLU A 165 10.68 26.89 6.67
N LYS A 166 9.97 27.81 7.35
CA LYS A 166 10.12 29.25 7.15
C LYS A 166 11.45 29.69 7.77
N GLY A 167 12.53 29.52 7.01
CA GLY A 167 13.86 30.03 7.36
C GLY A 167 13.99 31.53 7.09
N SER A 168 13.91 32.33 8.15
CA SER A 168 14.20 33.77 8.16
C SER A 168 15.56 34.13 7.55
N ARG A 169 15.58 35.18 6.73
CA ARG A 169 16.80 35.84 6.24
C ARG A 169 17.68 36.30 7.41
N LYS A 170 18.93 35.82 7.48
CA LYS A 170 20.02 36.52 8.17
C LYS A 170 21.11 36.89 7.16
N LYS A 171 21.43 38.18 7.12
CA LYS A 171 22.61 38.78 6.47
C LYS A 171 23.88 38.51 7.30
N ILE A 172 25.03 38.85 6.71
CA ILE A 172 26.42 39.03 7.27
C ILE A 172 27.33 37.84 6.91
N ASP A 173 28.58 37.95 6.44
CA ASP A 173 29.36 39.02 5.79
C ASP A 173 30.57 38.36 5.08
N LYS A 174 31.16 39.07 4.13
CA LYS A 174 32.37 38.66 3.38
C LYS A 174 33.64 38.58 4.26
N LYS A 175 34.43 37.50 4.12
CA LYS A 175 35.91 37.59 4.08
C LYS A 175 36.58 36.43 3.33
N LYS A 176 37.49 36.80 2.43
CA LYS A 176 38.31 35.97 1.53
C LYS A 176 39.35 35.12 2.28
N LYS A 177 39.71 33.95 1.73
CA LYS A 177 41.11 33.63 1.36
C LYS A 177 41.18 32.45 0.36
N LEU A 178 42.03 32.65 -0.65
CA LEU A 178 42.42 31.74 -1.71
C LEU A 178 43.41 30.68 -1.21
N VAL A 179 43.47 29.55 -1.93
CA VAL A 179 44.61 28.69 -2.36
C VAL A 179 43.95 27.32 -2.66
N GLY A 180 43.93 26.74 -3.86
CA GLY A 180 44.98 26.57 -4.87
C GLY A 180 45.31 25.07 -4.94
N GLY A 181 44.84 24.34 -5.96
CA GLY A 181 45.20 22.93 -6.12
C GLY A 181 44.38 22.15 -7.17
N LYS A 182 44.81 22.20 -8.43
CA LYS A 182 44.39 21.28 -9.52
C LYS A 182 44.97 19.88 -9.28
N LYS A 183 44.21 18.81 -9.55
CA LYS A 183 44.66 17.50 -10.09
C LYS A 183 43.43 16.67 -10.51
N LYS A 184 43.10 16.67 -11.80
CA LYS A 184 43.34 15.62 -12.83
C LYS A 184 42.39 14.41 -12.74
N LEU A 185 41.49 14.35 -13.72
CA LEU A 185 40.73 13.17 -14.14
C LEU A 185 41.67 12.01 -14.51
N VAL A 186 41.30 10.80 -14.10
CA VAL A 186 41.79 9.55 -14.70
C VAL A 186 40.58 8.70 -15.06
N SER A 187 40.40 8.44 -16.35
CA SER A 187 39.43 7.48 -16.88
C SER A 187 39.95 6.06 -16.68
N LYS A 188 39.06 5.13 -16.34
CA LYS A 188 39.32 3.69 -16.47
C LYS A 188 38.29 3.07 -17.41
N LYS A 189 38.83 2.44 -18.45
CA LYS A 189 38.15 1.84 -19.60
C LYS A 189 37.27 0.64 -19.22
N LYS A 190 36.14 0.51 -19.93
CA LYS A 190 35.30 -0.68 -20.08
C LYS A 190 36.13 -1.90 -20.48
N LYS A 191 35.83 -3.07 -19.91
CA LYS A 191 36.10 -4.37 -20.52
C LYS A 191 34.76 -4.98 -20.92
N GLU A 192 34.58 -5.18 -22.22
CA GLU A 192 33.54 -6.02 -22.81
C GLU A 192 33.88 -7.49 -22.55
N ILE A 193 32.89 -8.28 -22.15
CA ILE A 193 32.95 -9.73 -22.09
C ILE A 193 32.06 -10.24 -23.23
N LYS A 194 32.69 -10.90 -24.21
CA LYS A 194 32.03 -11.67 -25.27
C LYS A 194 31.88 -13.10 -24.75
N ILE A 195 30.64 -13.59 -24.65
CA ILE A 195 30.35 -15.00 -24.39
C ILE A 195 30.03 -15.63 -25.75
N ILE A 196 30.65 -16.79 -25.98
CA ILE A 196 30.48 -17.67 -27.14
C ILE A 196 29.17 -18.44 -26.98
#